data_AF-A0A8C6WAR1-F1
#
_entry.id   AF-A0A8C6WAR1-F1
#
_cell.length_a   1.000
_cell.length_b   1.000
_cell.length_c   1.000
_cell.angle_alpha   90.00
_cell.angle_beta   90.00
_cell.angle_gamma   90.00
#
_symmetry.space_group_name_H-M   'P 1'
#
loop_
_entity.id
_entity.type
_entity.pdbx_description
1 polymer ?
#
loop_
_entity_poly.entity_id
_entity_poly.type
_entity_poly.pdbx_seq_one_letter_code
_entity_poly.pdbx_strand_id
1 'polypeptide(L)'
;MEIHLPEVPLEGIFSYLDGFSLLQAAQVNKSWNVVADRESLWRRLCLRKWYFGDITREHLCKQTWKQFFLRRTRQERCMQWARPEDFIYREIAGDYGDFRHVKYLSGSGLTMDGQGKSILCTVSDKGTLSTWDVQE
;
A
#
# COMPACT_ATOMS: atom_id res chain seq x y z
N MET A 1 -37.49 12.10 17.07
CA MET A 1 -37.47 12.09 15.59
C MET A 1 -36.04 11.79 15.17
N GLU A 2 -35.79 10.62 14.58
CA GLU A 2 -34.52 10.37 13.91
C GLU A 2 -34.56 11.07 12.56
N ILE A 3 -33.74 12.11 12.39
CA ILE A 3 -33.62 12.83 11.12
C ILE A 3 -32.73 11.99 10.21
N HIS A 4 -33.35 11.18 9.35
CA HIS A 4 -32.62 10.47 8.31
C HIS A 4 -32.29 11.44 7.17
N LEU A 5 -31.01 11.84 7.09
CA LEU A 5 -30.51 12.56 5.95
C LEU A 5 -30.57 11.63 4.71
N PRO A 6 -31.01 12.12 3.53
CA PRO A 6 -30.95 11.33 2.30
C PRO A 6 -29.50 10.94 1.96
N GLU A 7 -29.32 9.86 1.20
CA GLU A 7 -27.99 9.33 0.87
C GLU A 7 -27.09 10.33 0.14
N VAL A 8 -27.65 11.17 -0.74
CA VAL A 8 -26.87 12.09 -1.57
C VAL A 8 -26.18 13.19 -0.75
N PRO A 9 -26.88 13.95 0.11
CA PRO A 9 -26.22 14.86 1.06
C PRO A 9 -25.26 14.15 2.01
N LEU A 10 -25.59 12.93 2.46
CA LEU A 10 -24.73 12.16 3.37
C LEU A 10 -23.41 11.76 2.71
N GLU A 11 -23.44 11.34 1.43
CA GLU A 11 -22.24 11.08 0.64
C GLU A 11 -21.40 12.37 0.48
N GLY A 12 -22.07 13.51 0.26
CA GLY A 12 -21.44 14.82 0.23
C GLY A 12 -20.66 15.12 1.51
N ILE A 13 -21.28 14.91 2.68
CA ILE A 13 -20.63 15.07 3.99
C ILE A 13 -19.46 14.09 4.15
N PHE A 14 -19.69 12.80 3.84
CA PHE A 14 -18.66 11.76 3.98
C PHE A 14 -17.45 12.00 3.07
N SER A 15 -17.63 12.71 1.96
CA SER A 15 -16.52 13.07 1.07
C SER A 15 -15.47 13.99 1.69
N TYR A 16 -15.79 14.65 2.82
CA TYR A 16 -14.84 15.46 3.59
C TYR A 16 -14.09 14.66 4.66
N LEU A 17 -14.54 13.45 5.00
CA LEU A 17 -13.91 12.62 6.02
C LEU A 17 -12.58 12.04 5.53
N ASP A 18 -11.66 11.81 6.46
CA ASP A 18 -10.48 10.98 6.18
C ASP A 18 -10.84 9.48 6.23
N GLY A 19 -9.91 8.63 5.80
CA GLY A 19 -10.16 7.18 5.74
C GLY A 19 -10.50 6.57 7.09
N PHE A 20 -9.92 7.06 8.20
CA PHE A 20 -10.23 6.54 9.53
C PHE A 20 -11.63 6.94 9.99
N SER A 21 -12.00 8.22 9.85
CA SER A 21 -13.32 8.74 10.21
C SER A 21 -14.42 8.10 9.36
N LEU A 22 -14.14 7.80 8.09
CA LEU A 22 -15.05 7.08 7.21
C LEU A 22 -15.29 5.63 7.67
N LEU A 23 -14.28 4.94 8.20
CA LEU A 23 -14.43 3.61 8.82
C LEU A 23 -15.24 3.66 10.11
N GLN A 24 -15.11 4.74 10.90
CA GLN A 24 -15.92 4.95 12.09
C GLN A 24 -17.38 5.23 11.71
N ALA A 25 -17.62 6.09 10.71
CA ALA A 25 -18.95 6.38 10.19
C ALA A 25 -19.66 5.11 9.69
N ALA A 26 -18.92 4.20 9.04
CA ALA A 26 -19.46 2.92 8.58
C ALA A 26 -19.96 1.99 9.70
N GLN A 27 -19.58 2.22 10.95
CA GLN A 27 -19.96 1.40 12.10
C GLN A 27 -21.18 1.95 12.87
N VAL A 28 -21.67 3.14 12.51
CA VAL A 28 -22.79 3.79 13.23
C VAL A 28 -24.10 3.05 13.05
N ASN A 29 -24.50 2.76 11.80
CA ASN A 29 -25.68 1.96 11.47
C ASN A 29 -25.60 1.43 10.03
N LYS A 30 -26.57 0.60 9.61
CA LYS A 30 -26.60 0.00 8.27
C LYS A 30 -26.69 1.03 7.14
N SER A 31 -27.46 2.11 7.31
CA SER A 31 -27.61 3.15 6.29
C SER A 31 -26.30 3.91 6.07
N TRP A 32 -25.60 4.25 7.16
CA TRP A 32 -24.30 4.90 7.10
C TRP A 32 -23.23 3.98 6.53
N ASN A 33 -23.30 2.68 6.83
CA ASN A 33 -22.40 1.70 6.25
C ASN A 33 -22.48 1.69 4.72
N VAL A 34 -23.69 1.65 4.15
CA VAL A 34 -23.91 1.66 2.69
C VAL A 34 -23.29 2.90 2.04
N VAL A 35 -23.48 4.08 2.63
CA VAL A 35 -22.93 5.32 2.07
C VAL A 35 -21.42 5.41 2.27
N ALA A 36 -20.89 5.02 3.43
CA ALA A 36 -19.46 5.05 3.72
C ALA A 36 -18.65 4.02 2.93
N ASP A 37 -19.27 2.94 2.46
CA ASP A 37 -18.62 1.90 1.66
C ASP A 37 -18.63 2.19 0.14
N ARG A 38 -19.17 3.34 -0.29
CA ARG A 38 -19.23 3.70 -1.72
C ARG A 38 -17.84 3.83 -2.33
N GLU A 39 -17.64 3.15 -3.46
CA GLU A 39 -16.38 3.16 -4.23
C GLU A 39 -15.93 4.57 -4.63
N SER A 40 -16.86 5.48 -4.92
CA SER A 40 -16.58 6.88 -5.25
C SER A 40 -15.77 7.60 -4.16
N LEU A 41 -16.10 7.37 -2.89
CA LEU A 41 -15.45 7.98 -1.73
C LEU A 41 -14.03 7.45 -1.57
N TRP A 42 -13.88 6.12 -1.59
CA TRP A 42 -12.57 5.47 -1.45
C TRP A 42 -11.64 5.77 -2.61
N ARG A 43 -12.15 5.80 -3.85
CA ARG A 43 -11.40 6.25 -5.02
C ARG A 43 -10.89 7.67 -4.84
N ARG A 44 -11.74 8.60 -4.42
CA ARG A 44 -11.36 10.00 -4.20
C ARG A 44 -10.29 10.12 -3.11
N LEU A 45 -10.44 9.42 -1.99
CA LEU A 45 -9.44 9.37 -0.92
C LEU A 45 -8.09 8.87 -1.42
N CYS A 46 -8.10 7.78 -2.18
CA CYS A 46 -6.89 7.23 -2.77
C CYS A 46 -6.20 8.25 -3.69
N LEU A 47 -6.94 8.83 -4.64
CA LEU A 47 -6.44 9.82 -5.59
C LEU A 47 -5.94 11.11 -4.92
N ARG A 48 -6.49 11.50 -3.77
CA ARG A 48 -6.00 12.65 -3.00
C ARG A 48 -4.71 12.35 -2.24
N LYS A 49 -4.54 11.10 -1.78
CA LYS A 49 -3.41 10.71 -0.92
C LYS A 49 -2.19 10.25 -1.71
N TRP A 50 -2.37 9.60 -2.86
CA TRP A 50 -1.28 9.02 -3.63
C TRP A 50 -1.29 9.46 -5.09
N TYR A 51 -0.10 9.64 -5.66
CA TYR A 51 0.09 9.74 -7.09
C TYR A 51 0.06 8.34 -7.72
N PHE A 52 -0.76 8.18 -8.74
CA PHE A 52 -0.85 6.96 -9.54
C PHE A 52 -0.27 7.28 -10.92
N GLY A 53 1.03 7.01 -11.11
CA GLY A 53 1.64 7.05 -12.45
C GLY A 53 1.13 5.90 -13.34
N ASP A 54 1.95 5.39 -14.26
CA ASP A 54 1.67 4.23 -15.12
C ASP A 54 1.46 2.88 -14.38
N ILE A 55 1.22 2.92 -13.06
CA ILE A 55 0.71 1.79 -12.27
C ILE A 55 -0.77 1.61 -12.63
N THR A 56 -1.01 1.28 -13.89
CA THR A 56 -2.34 1.24 -14.50
C THR A 56 -2.97 -0.13 -14.36
N ARG A 57 -4.23 -0.09 -13.90
CA ARG A 57 -5.32 -1.05 -14.13
C ARG A 57 -5.16 -2.47 -13.60
N GLU A 58 -4.07 -3.19 -13.89
CA GLU A 58 -4.00 -4.63 -13.63
C GLU A 58 -4.10 -4.99 -12.13
N HIS A 59 -3.49 -4.16 -11.27
CA HIS A 59 -3.53 -4.36 -9.81
C HIS A 59 -4.81 -3.82 -9.15
N LEU A 60 -5.50 -2.88 -9.81
CA LEU A 60 -6.79 -2.33 -9.37
C LEU A 60 -7.95 -3.24 -9.80
N CYS A 61 -7.83 -3.98 -10.90
CA CYS A 61 -8.88 -4.87 -11.40
C CYS A 61 -9.22 -6.05 -10.47
N LYS A 62 -8.40 -6.32 -9.44
CA LYS A 62 -8.61 -7.45 -8.52
C LYS A 62 -9.16 -7.05 -7.14
N GLN A 63 -9.29 -5.76 -6.80
CA GLN A 63 -9.67 -5.30 -5.46
C GLN A 63 -10.47 -3.99 -5.48
N THR A 64 -11.30 -3.77 -4.44
CA THR A 64 -12.04 -2.51 -4.25
C THR A 64 -11.10 -1.35 -3.89
N TRP A 65 -11.50 -0.09 -4.12
CA TRP A 65 -10.67 1.05 -3.71
C TRP A 65 -10.49 1.10 -2.19
N LYS A 66 -11.47 0.62 -1.42
CA LYS A 66 -11.35 0.47 0.03
C LYS A 66 -10.29 -0.54 0.43
N GLN A 67 -10.30 -1.73 -0.16
CA GLN A 67 -9.28 -2.76 0.08
C GLN A 67 -7.89 -2.24 -0.27
N PHE A 68 -7.77 -1.58 -1.42
CA PHE A 68 -6.53 -0.94 -1.85
C PHE A 68 -6.04 0.10 -0.81
N PHE A 69 -6.93 1.00 -0.38
CA PHE A 69 -6.61 2.05 0.61
C PHE A 69 -6.08 1.45 1.92
N LEU A 70 -6.78 0.44 2.45
CA LEU A 70 -6.42 -0.21 3.71
C LEU A 70 -5.09 -0.94 3.59
N ARG A 71 -4.90 -1.70 2.50
CA ARG A 71 -3.65 -2.42 2.24
C ARG A 71 -2.48 -1.44 2.16
N ARG A 72 -2.59 -0.40 1.33
CA ARG A 72 -1.51 0.56 1.12
C ARG A 72 -1.19 1.34 2.39
N THR A 73 -2.20 1.74 3.15
CA THR A 73 -2.00 2.41 4.45
C THR A 73 -1.33 1.48 5.47
N ARG A 74 -1.63 0.18 5.47
CA ARG A 74 -0.94 -0.80 6.30
C ARG A 74 0.53 -0.92 5.90
N GLN A 75 0.82 -1.03 4.60
CA GLN A 75 2.19 -1.08 4.09
C GLN A 75 2.99 0.16 4.49
N GLU A 76 2.43 1.36 4.32
CA GLU A 76 3.08 2.61 4.76
C GLU A 76 3.41 2.59 6.25
N ARG A 77 2.49 2.11 7.08
CA ARG A 77 2.70 2.02 8.53
C ARG A 77 3.77 0.99 8.88
N CYS A 78 3.77 -0.16 8.22
CA CYS A 78 4.84 -1.15 8.39
C CYS A 78 6.19 -0.54 8.01
N MET A 79 6.29 0.15 6.87
CA MET A 79 7.52 0.81 6.44
C MET A 79 7.98 1.91 7.42
N GLN A 80 7.06 2.68 8.01
CA GLN A 80 7.40 3.70 9.01
C GLN A 80 7.93 3.10 10.32
N TRP A 81 7.51 1.88 10.66
CA TRP A 81 7.92 1.20 11.90
C TRP A 81 9.03 0.17 11.68
N ALA A 82 9.37 -0.11 10.43
CA ALA A 82 10.41 -1.06 10.07
C ALA A 82 11.74 -0.62 10.68
N ARG A 83 12.37 -1.54 11.39
CA ARG A 83 13.71 -1.36 11.95
C ARG A 83 14.71 -2.11 11.08
N PRO A 84 16.00 -1.74 11.11
CA PRO A 84 17.05 -2.46 10.39
C PRO A 84 17.05 -3.98 10.67
N GLU A 85 16.64 -4.41 11.86
CA GLU A 85 16.58 -5.82 12.25
C GLU A 85 15.43 -6.60 11.59
N ASP A 86 14.41 -5.90 11.08
CA ASP A 86 13.28 -6.52 10.36
C ASP A 86 13.68 -6.92 8.92
N PHE A 87 14.87 -6.52 8.48
CA PHE A 87 15.41 -6.84 7.15
C PHE A 87 16.42 -7.98 7.25
N ILE A 88 16.27 -8.99 6.40
CA ILE A 88 17.30 -10.03 6.28
C ILE A 88 18.39 -9.50 5.35
N TYR A 89 19.49 -9.06 5.93
CA TYR A 89 20.72 -8.76 5.22
C TYR A 89 21.49 -10.05 4.91
N ARG A 90 21.79 -10.29 3.63
CA ARG A 90 22.72 -11.34 3.20
C ARG A 90 23.78 -10.75 2.30
N GLU A 91 25.02 -10.87 2.75
CA GLU A 91 26.19 -10.49 1.96
C GLU A 91 26.81 -11.74 1.34
N ILE A 92 26.92 -11.74 0.02
CA ILE A 92 27.61 -12.75 -0.76
C ILE A 92 28.94 -12.12 -1.19
N ALA A 93 30.03 -12.60 -0.59
CA ALA A 93 31.38 -12.23 -1.02
C ALA A 93 31.73 -12.96 -2.32
N GLY A 94 32.10 -12.19 -3.34
CA GLY A 94 32.65 -12.68 -4.60
C GLY A 94 33.56 -11.62 -5.22
N ASP A 95 34.38 -11.99 -6.20
CA ASP A 95 35.13 -10.99 -6.97
C ASP A 95 34.24 -10.54 -8.14
N TYR A 96 33.29 -9.64 -7.85
CA TYR A 96 32.31 -9.20 -8.83
C TYR A 96 32.77 -7.99 -9.67
N GLY A 97 33.98 -7.46 -9.47
CA GLY A 97 34.48 -6.27 -10.17
C GLY A 97 33.82 -4.94 -9.74
N ASP A 98 34.22 -3.83 -10.38
CA ASP A 98 33.76 -2.48 -10.03
C ASP A 98 32.36 -2.19 -10.63
N PHE A 99 31.30 -2.51 -9.89
CA PHE A 99 29.92 -2.24 -10.29
C PHE A 99 29.22 -1.28 -9.34
N ARG A 100 29.01 -0.04 -9.79
CA ARG A 100 28.25 1.01 -9.06
C ARG A 100 26.73 0.92 -9.20
N HIS A 101 26.19 -0.25 -9.58
CA HIS A 101 24.79 -0.37 -9.98
C HIS A 101 23.97 -1.08 -8.90
N VAL A 102 23.08 -0.33 -8.26
CA VAL A 102 22.02 -0.87 -7.39
C VAL A 102 20.85 -1.28 -8.29
N LYS A 103 20.38 -2.53 -8.16
CA LYS A 103 19.19 -3.00 -8.87
C LYS A 103 18.18 -3.57 -7.88
N TYR A 104 16.94 -3.11 -8.01
CA TYR A 104 15.81 -3.68 -7.29
C TYR A 104 15.36 -4.94 -8.04
N LEU A 105 15.41 -6.10 -7.36
CA LEU A 105 14.96 -7.38 -7.90
C LEU A 105 13.72 -7.82 -7.12
N SER A 106 12.54 -7.52 -7.66
CA SER A 106 11.30 -8.13 -7.16
C SER A 106 11.15 -9.48 -7.84
N GLY A 107 11.33 -10.57 -7.07
CA GLY A 107 11.11 -11.92 -7.57
C GLY A 107 9.62 -12.11 -7.83
N SER A 108 9.23 -12.03 -9.11
CA SER A 108 7.84 -12.08 -9.62
C SER A 108 6.98 -10.88 -9.24
N GLY A 109 6.28 -10.31 -10.22
CA GLY A 109 5.56 -9.05 -10.07
C GLY A 109 4.52 -9.12 -8.95
N LEU A 110 4.76 -8.38 -7.85
CA LEU A 110 3.82 -8.06 -6.77
C LEU A 110 2.69 -9.10 -6.57
N THR A 111 3.02 -10.40 -6.44
CA THR A 111 2.02 -11.38 -6.07
C THR A 111 1.78 -11.26 -4.57
N MET A 112 0.50 -11.13 -4.28
CA MET A 112 -0.08 -10.63 -3.04
C MET A 112 -0.34 -11.69 -1.97
N ASP A 113 0.13 -12.91 -2.23
CA ASP A 113 -0.04 -14.12 -1.45
C ASP A 113 1.00 -14.28 -0.33
N GLY A 114 1.81 -13.24 -0.06
CA GLY A 114 2.90 -13.31 0.91
C GLY A 114 4.08 -14.19 0.45
N GLN A 115 4.12 -14.54 -0.85
CA GLN A 115 5.19 -15.34 -1.45
C GLN A 115 6.20 -14.49 -2.25
N GLY A 116 5.90 -13.21 -2.49
CA GLY A 116 6.80 -12.30 -3.21
C GLY A 116 7.94 -11.80 -2.33
N LYS A 117 9.13 -12.38 -2.48
CA LYS A 117 10.36 -11.88 -1.83
C LYS A 117 10.88 -10.68 -2.60
N SER A 118 10.80 -9.50 -2.00
CA SER A 118 11.40 -8.28 -2.57
C SER A 118 12.84 -8.17 -2.10
N ILE A 119 13.77 -8.37 -3.03
CA ILE A 119 15.20 -8.38 -2.73
C ILE A 119 15.84 -7.13 -3.34
N LEU A 120 16.36 -6.24 -2.51
CA LEU A 120 17.23 -5.15 -2.97
C LEU A 120 18.65 -5.69 -3.10
N CYS A 121 19.27 -5.56 -4.27
CA CYS A 121 20.66 -5.98 -4.48
C CYS A 121 21.56 -4.77 -4.69
N THR A 122 22.59 -4.63 -3.86
CA THR A 122 23.64 -3.62 -3.98
C THR A 122 24.97 -4.32 -4.14
N VAL A 123 25.73 -3.99 -5.18
CA VAL A 123 27.12 -4.43 -5.32
C VAL A 123 28.02 -3.28 -4.91
N SER A 124 29.02 -3.55 -4.07
CA SER A 124 29.99 -2.56 -3.62
C SER A 124 31.29 -2.64 -4.43
N ASP A 125 32.04 -1.54 -4.40
CA ASP A 125 33.37 -1.37 -5.02
C ASP A 125 34.39 -2.41 -4.52
N LYS A 126 34.10 -3.07 -3.38
CA LYS A 126 34.90 -4.13 -2.78
C LYS A 126 34.56 -5.53 -3.32
N GLY A 127 33.71 -5.61 -4.34
CA GLY A 127 33.22 -6.86 -4.91
C GLY A 127 32.13 -7.54 -4.08
N THR A 128 31.62 -6.96 -3.00
CA THR A 128 30.56 -7.64 -2.21
C THR A 128 29.16 -7.35 -2.75
N LEU A 129 28.38 -8.42 -2.97
CA LEU A 129 26.96 -8.35 -3.30
C LEU A 129 26.15 -8.45 -2.01
N SER A 130 25.50 -7.37 -1.61
CA SER A 130 24.56 -7.36 -0.50
C SER A 130 23.13 -7.45 -1.03
N THR A 131 22.37 -8.39 -0.49
CA THR A 131 20.96 -8.59 -0.78
C THR A 131 20.15 -8.32 0.48
N TRP A 132 19.08 -7.54 0.35
CA TRP A 132 18.17 -7.19 1.44
C TRP A 132 16.81 -7.80 1.13
N ASP A 133 16.40 -8.82 1.88
CA ASP A 133 15.04 -9.36 1.79
C ASP A 133 14.13 -8.49 2.67
N VAL A 134 13.20 -7.76 2.04
CA VAL A 134 12.17 -7.02 2.75
C VAL A 134 11.06 -8.01 3.09
N GLN A 135 10.99 -8.46 4.34
CA GLN A 135 9.85 -9.23 4.81
C GLN A 135 8.61 -8.31 4.86
N GLU A 136 7.59 -8.59 4.03
CA GLU A 136 6.28 -7.92 4.05
C GLU A 136 5.41 -8.33 5.24
#